data_AF-A0A820RRA5-F1
#
_entry.id   AF-A0A820RRA5-F1
#
_cell.length_a   1.000
_cell.length_b   1.000
_cell.length_c   1.000
_cell.angle_alpha   90.00
_cell.angle_beta   90.00
_cell.angle_gamma   90.00
#
_symmetry.space_group_name_H-M   'P 1'
#
loop_
_entity.id
_entity.type
_entity.pdbx_description
1 polymer ?
#
loop_
_entity_poly.entity_id
_entity_poly.type
_entity_poly.pdbx_seq_one_letter_code
_entity_poly.pdbx_strand_id
1 'polypeptide(L)'
;PFRIICQRFNSCSIDNQFRLRRAVDTDNVSLAQLNQQSFFETYVDDCDTPYSKDDIKKYFRTSVSPETFADKIADSKQAIWIVEDKTNDEIVAFANAGPY
;
A
#
# COMPACT_ATOMS: atom_id res chain seq x y z
N PRO A 1 -9.92 48.49 15.80
CA PRO A 1 -10.52 48.16 14.48
C PRO A 1 -9.46 47.44 13.61
N PHE A 2 -9.46 46.13 13.38
CA PHE A 2 -10.54 45.21 13.03
C PHE A 2 -10.27 43.84 13.65
N ARG A 3 -11.35 43.12 13.98
CA ARG A 3 -11.35 41.79 14.60
C ARG A 3 -11.38 40.76 13.47
N ILE A 4 -10.37 39.89 13.36
CA ILE A 4 -10.48 38.71 12.49
C ILE A 4 -11.33 37.68 13.23
N ILE A 5 -12.56 37.49 12.76
CA ILE A 5 -13.46 36.43 13.19
C ILE A 5 -13.08 35.20 12.37
N CYS A 6 -12.29 34.29 12.92
CA CYS A 6 -12.23 32.92 12.39
C CYS A 6 -13.53 32.22 12.79
N GLN A 7 -14.47 32.18 11.84
CA GLN A 7 -15.71 31.43 11.98
C GLN A 7 -15.40 29.94 12.23
N ARG A 8 -16.06 29.38 13.24
CA ARG A 8 -16.15 27.94 13.46
C ARG A 8 -16.69 27.29 12.20
N PHE A 9 -15.89 26.45 11.54
CA PHE A 9 -16.41 25.46 10.61
C PHE A 9 -17.17 24.42 11.42
N ASN A 10 -18.49 24.56 11.47
CA ASN A 10 -19.39 23.50 11.90
C ASN A 10 -19.35 22.38 10.85
N SER A 11 -18.87 21.21 11.27
CA SER A 11 -19.23 19.87 10.78
C SER A 11 -19.35 19.70 9.26
N CYS A 12 -18.21 19.59 8.59
CA CYS A 12 -18.11 18.64 7.50
C CYS A 12 -17.40 17.42 8.10
N SER A 13 -18.14 16.37 8.45
CA SER A 13 -17.49 15.06 8.64
C SER A 13 -16.94 14.71 7.27
N ILE A 14 -15.65 14.95 7.05
CA ILE A 14 -14.93 14.18 6.05
C ILE A 14 -15.00 12.78 6.63
N ASP A 15 -15.90 11.95 6.10
CA ASP A 15 -15.88 10.55 6.43
C ASP A 15 -14.46 10.08 6.17
N ASN A 16 -13.79 9.73 7.27
CA ASN A 16 -12.38 9.39 7.28
C ASN A 16 -12.30 7.96 6.73
N GLN A 17 -12.76 7.75 5.50
CA GLN A 17 -12.98 6.46 4.83
C GLN A 17 -11.68 5.67 4.79
N PHE A 18 -10.57 6.36 4.59
CA PHE A 18 -9.26 5.75 4.50
C PHE A 18 -8.48 5.91 5.81
N ARG A 19 -7.80 4.83 6.24
CA ARG A 19 -6.87 4.82 7.37
C ARG A 19 -5.47 4.50 6.89
N LEU A 20 -4.54 5.41 7.13
CA LEU A 20 -3.10 5.16 6.95
C LEU A 20 -2.53 4.56 8.24
N ARG A 21 -1.83 3.42 8.15
CA ARG A 21 -1.11 2.81 9.28
C ARG A 21 0.15 2.10 8.82
N ARG A 22 1.04 1.78 9.76
CA ARG A 22 2.13 0.82 9.48
C ARG A 22 1.54 -0.57 9.27
N ALA A 23 2.15 -1.31 8.35
CA ALA A 23 1.89 -2.73 8.18
C ALA A 23 2.31 -3.50 9.44
N VAL A 24 1.59 -4.58 9.73
CA VAL A 24 1.88 -5.56 10.76
C VAL A 24 2.02 -6.93 10.10
N ASP A 25 2.56 -7.91 10.81
CA ASP A 25 2.88 -9.24 10.26
C ASP A 25 1.69 -9.89 9.54
N THR A 26 0.47 -9.74 10.07
CA THR A 26 -0.75 -10.31 9.47
C THR A 26 -1.15 -9.70 8.13
N ASP A 27 -0.55 -8.58 7.70
CA ASP A 27 -0.84 -7.94 6.41
C ASP A 27 -0.06 -8.58 5.24
N ASN A 28 0.88 -9.48 5.53
CA ASN A 28 1.86 -9.97 4.55
C ASN A 28 1.22 -10.62 3.30
N VAL A 29 0.13 -11.37 3.47
CA VAL A 29 -0.60 -12.00 2.35
C VAL A 29 -1.30 -10.96 1.50
N SER A 30 -2.04 -10.03 2.12
CA SER A 30 -2.77 -8.98 1.41
C SER A 30 -1.83 -8.03 0.68
N LEU A 31 -0.67 -7.73 1.27
CA LEU A 31 0.38 -6.94 0.62
C LEU A 31 0.99 -7.65 -0.59
N ALA A 32 1.25 -8.95 -0.48
CA ALA A 32 1.74 -9.75 -1.59
C ALA A 32 0.75 -9.76 -2.76
N GLN A 33 -0.54 -9.99 -2.48
CA GLN A 33 -1.60 -9.97 -3.48
C GLN A 33 -1.74 -8.61 -4.15
N LEU A 34 -1.81 -7.53 -3.36
CA LEU A 34 -1.94 -6.17 -3.86
C LEU A 34 -0.73 -5.77 -4.72
N ASN A 35 0.50 -6.10 -4.31
CA ASN A 35 1.69 -5.80 -5.09
C ASN A 35 1.71 -6.55 -6.43
N GLN A 36 1.32 -7.84 -6.43
CA GLN A 36 1.22 -8.63 -7.66
C GLN A 36 0.19 -8.04 -8.62
N GLN A 37 -0.98 -7.64 -8.11
CA GLN A 37 -1.99 -6.96 -8.90
C GLN A 37 -1.46 -5.65 -9.49
N SER A 38 -0.91 -4.76 -8.65
CA SER A 38 -0.37 -3.48 -9.11
C SER A 38 0.78 -3.65 -10.12
N PHE A 39 1.58 -4.71 -10.01
CA PHE A 39 2.63 -5.03 -10.99
C PHE A 39 2.04 -5.35 -12.37
N PHE A 40 0.99 -6.16 -12.43
CA PHE A 40 0.32 -6.47 -13.70
C PHE A 40 -0.29 -5.22 -14.32
N GLU A 41 -1.07 -4.47 -13.54
CA GLU A 41 -1.70 -3.22 -13.99
C GLU A 41 -0.64 -2.24 -14.54
N THR A 42 0.43 -2.02 -13.79
CA THR A 42 1.46 -1.03 -14.15
C THR A 42 2.32 -1.45 -15.33
N TYR A 43 2.78 -2.71 -15.37
CA TYR A 43 3.88 -3.12 -16.25
C TYR A 43 3.47 -4.07 -17.37
N VAL A 44 2.38 -4.81 -17.20
CA VAL A 44 1.95 -5.82 -18.17
C VAL A 44 0.78 -5.29 -18.99
N ASP A 45 -0.27 -4.83 -18.32
CA ASP A 45 -1.51 -4.42 -18.97
C ASP A 45 -1.36 -3.04 -19.63
N ASP A 46 -0.83 -2.05 -18.90
CA ASP A 46 -0.74 -0.67 -19.39
C ASP A 46 0.52 -0.38 -20.22
N CYS A 47 1.58 -1.18 -20.07
CA CYS A 47 2.92 -0.88 -20.63
C CYS A 47 3.38 -1.84 -21.75
N ASP A 48 2.56 -2.80 -22.16
CA ASP A 48 2.83 -3.80 -23.22
C ASP A 48 4.26 -4.39 -23.17
N THR A 49 4.81 -4.50 -21.95
CA THR A 49 6.22 -4.86 -21.75
C THR A 49 6.34 -6.38 -21.87
N PRO A 50 7.28 -6.91 -22.68
CA PRO A 50 7.35 -8.34 -22.98
C PRO A 50 8.02 -9.12 -21.85
N TYR A 51 7.40 -9.14 -20.67
CA TYR A 51 7.80 -10.04 -19.60
C TYR A 51 7.35 -11.46 -19.91
N SER A 52 8.28 -12.41 -19.88
CA SER A 52 7.92 -13.81 -20.00
C SER A 52 7.13 -14.26 -18.77
N LYS A 53 6.22 -15.23 -18.95
CA LYS A 53 5.47 -15.82 -17.83
C LYS A 53 6.39 -16.41 -16.75
N ASP A 54 7.57 -16.88 -17.14
CA ASP A 54 8.54 -17.46 -16.21
C ASP A 54 9.29 -16.39 -15.41
N ASP A 55 9.60 -15.25 -16.03
CA ASP A 55 10.20 -14.11 -15.33
C ASP A 55 9.24 -13.50 -14.31
N ILE A 56 7.96 -13.35 -14.66
CA ILE A 56 6.92 -12.88 -13.73
C ILE A 56 6.81 -13.85 -12.55
N LYS A 57 6.69 -15.16 -12.81
CA LYS A 57 6.63 -16.18 -11.75
C LYS A 57 7.87 -16.15 -10.85
N LYS A 58 9.05 -15.98 -11.45
CA LYS A 58 10.31 -15.91 -10.71
C LYS A 58 10.32 -14.68 -9.81
N TYR A 59 9.98 -13.51 -10.34
CA TYR A 59 9.88 -12.26 -9.59
C TYR A 59 8.88 -12.38 -8.44
N PHE A 60 7.72 -12.99 -8.71
CA PHE A 60 6.68 -13.15 -7.69
C PHE A 60 7.12 -14.01 -6.52
N ARG A 61 7.82 -15.10 -6.81
CA ARG A 61 8.37 -15.99 -5.79
C ARG A 61 9.49 -15.34 -4.98
N THR A 62 10.33 -14.49 -5.60
CA THR A 62 11.54 -13.98 -4.93
C THR A 62 11.34 -12.65 -4.21
N SER A 63 10.39 -11.82 -4.68
CA SER A 63 10.37 -10.39 -4.31
C SER A 63 9.04 -9.92 -3.75
N VAL A 64 7.94 -10.60 -4.07
CA VAL A 64 6.56 -10.22 -3.70
C VAL A 64 5.76 -11.41 -3.18
N SER A 65 6.43 -12.28 -2.41
CA SER A 65 5.81 -13.36 -1.64
C SER A 65 5.37 -12.87 -0.25
N PRO A 66 4.40 -13.53 0.40
CA PRO A 66 4.05 -13.24 1.80
C PRO A 66 5.27 -13.30 2.73
N GLU A 67 6.16 -14.28 2.54
CA GLU A 67 7.39 -14.42 3.33
C GLU A 67 8.31 -13.22 3.14
N THR A 68 8.49 -12.75 1.90
CA THR A 68 9.28 -11.54 1.63
C THR A 68 8.68 -10.30 2.29
N PHE A 69 7.35 -10.18 2.34
CA PHE A 69 6.70 -9.07 3.03
C PHE A 69 6.82 -9.18 4.55
N ALA A 70 6.73 -10.38 5.13
CA ALA A 70 6.97 -10.61 6.55
C ALA A 70 8.40 -10.17 6.95
N ASP A 71 9.41 -10.55 6.16
CA ASP A 71 10.80 -10.14 6.38
C ASP A 71 10.96 -8.61 6.31
N LYS A 72 10.33 -7.96 5.32
CA LYS A 72 10.37 -6.49 5.17
C LYS A 72 9.65 -5.77 6.32
N ILE A 73 8.56 -6.31 6.82
CA ILE A 73 7.81 -5.74 7.96
C ILE A 73 8.63 -5.85 9.25
N ALA A 74 9.35 -6.96 9.43
CA ALA A 74 10.20 -7.19 10.60
C ALA A 74 11.51 -6.35 10.59
N ASP A 75 11.96 -5.92 9.41
CA ASP A 75 13.19 -5.15 9.27
C ASP A 75 13.07 -3.71 9.78
N SER A 76 13.73 -3.46 10.91
CA SER A 76 13.83 -2.14 11.55
C SER A 76 14.39 -1.00 10.67
N LYS A 77 15.07 -1.31 9.56
CA LYS A 77 15.66 -0.31 8.65
C LYS A 77 14.69 0.18 7.58
N GLN A 78 13.54 -0.46 7.43
CA GLN A 78 12.50 -0.07 6.50
C GLN A 78 11.13 -0.02 7.18
N ALA A 79 10.15 0.50 6.47
CA ALA A 79 8.77 0.57 6.91
C ALA A 79 7.86 0.41 5.71
N ILE A 80 6.80 -0.39 5.90
CA ILE A 80 5.69 -0.47 4.97
C ILE A 80 4.50 0.25 5.59
N TRP A 81 3.98 1.22 4.86
CA TRP A 81 2.75 1.94 5.20
C TRP A 81 1.63 1.42 4.32
N ILE A 82 0.44 1.23 4.88
CA ILE A 82 -0.73 0.79 4.15
C ILE A 82 -1.86 1.79 4.31
N VAL A 83 -2.70 1.87 3.29
CA VAL A 83 -3.99 2.55 3.33
C VAL A 83 -5.08 1.50 3.31
N GLU A 84 -5.95 1.54 4.32
CA GLU A 84 -7.13 0.68 4.41
C GLU A 84 -8.38 1.49 4.12
N ASP A 85 -9.31 0.94 3.34
CA ASP A 85 -10.68 1.43 3.26
C ASP A 85 -11.49 0.83 4.41
N LYS A 86 -12.00 1.70 5.28
CA LYS A 86 -12.75 1.31 6.49
C LYS A 86 -14.19 0.87 6.19
N THR A 87 -14.66 1.01 4.96
CA THR A 87 -16.02 0.59 4.58
C THR A 87 -16.09 -0.91 4.30
N ASN A 88 -15.00 -1.51 3.83
CA ASN A 88 -14.86 -2.92 3.51
C ASN A 88 -13.70 -3.62 4.24
N ASP A 89 -12.93 -2.89 5.07
CA ASP A 89 -11.74 -3.38 5.78
C ASP A 89 -10.67 -3.97 4.84
N GLU A 90 -10.53 -3.40 3.63
CA GLU A 90 -9.55 -3.85 2.63
C GLU A 90 -8.33 -2.92 2.54
N ILE A 91 -7.16 -3.50 2.29
CA ILE A 91 -5.95 -2.74 1.95
C ILE A 91 -6.04 -2.32 0.49
N VAL A 92 -6.05 -1.01 0.24
CA VAL A 92 -6.21 -0.45 -1.12
C VAL A 92 -4.91 0.11 -1.70
N ALA A 93 -3.93 0.41 -0.87
CA ALA A 93 -2.61 0.87 -1.30
C ALA A 93 -1.53 0.60 -0.24
N PHE A 94 -0.27 0.58 -0.66
CA PHE A 94 0.87 0.56 0.25
C PHE A 94 2.05 1.37 -0.30
N ALA A 95 2.96 1.76 0.59
CA ALA A 95 4.20 2.43 0.26
C ALA A 95 5.34 1.88 1.13
N ASN A 96 6.49 1.62 0.50
CA ASN A 96 7.71 1.19 1.18
C ASN A 96 8.64 2.39 1.38
N ALA A 97 9.19 2.55 2.58
CA ALA A 97 10.18 3.55 2.90
C ALA A 97 11.39 2.90 3.57
N GLY A 98 12.59 3.15 3.05
CA GLY A 98 13.81 2.52 3.53
C GLY A 98 14.86 2.44 2.43
N PRO A 99 16.08 1.98 2.76
CA PRO A 99 17.09 1.70 1.75
C PRO A 99 16.61 0.59 0.81
N TYR A 100 16.88 0.78 -0.49
CA TYR A 100 16.60 -0.19 -1.56
C TYR A 100 17.76 -1.17 -1.72
#